data_AF-A0A3G1J4Y8-F1
#
_entry.id   AF-A0A3G1J4Y8-F1
#
_cell.length_a   1.000
_cell.length_b   1.000
_cell.length_c   1.000
_cell.angle_alpha   90.00
_cell.angle_beta   90.00
_cell.angle_gamma   90.00
#
_symmetry.space_group_name_H-M   'P 1'
#
loop_
_entity.id
_entity.type
_entity.pdbx_description
1 polymer ?
#
loop_
_entity_poly.entity_id
_entity_poly.type
_entity_poly.pdbx_seq_one_letter_code
_entity_poly.pdbx_strand_id
1 'polypeptide(L)'
;HKVVVVRCEGINISGNFYRNKLKYLAFLRKRMNTNPSRGPYHFRAPSRIFWRTVRGMLPHKTKRGQALLERLKVFDGIPPPYDKRKRMVVPGALKIVRLKPTRKFALLGRLAHEVGWK
;
A
#
# COMPACT_ATOMS: atom_id res chain seq x y z
N HIS A 1 8.85 14.27 10.72
CA HIS A 1 9.03 14.56 9.27
C HIS A 1 7.72 14.33 8.53
N LYS A 2 7.39 15.20 7.56
CA LYS A 2 6.27 14.99 6.63
C LYS A 2 6.80 14.21 5.42
N VAL A 3 6.11 13.16 5.02
CA VAL A 3 6.55 12.28 3.93
C VAL A 3 5.42 12.13 2.93
N VAL A 4 5.75 12.23 1.65
CA VAL A 4 4.82 11.99 0.55
C VAL A 4 5.35 10.84 -0.29
N VAL A 5 4.54 9.80 -0.43
CA VAL A 5 4.84 8.66 -1.31
C VAL A 5 3.94 8.79 -2.54
N VAL A 6 4.58 8.76 -3.71
CA VAL A 6 3.93 8.83 -5.01
C VAL A 6 4.19 7.54 -5.79
N ARG A 7 3.39 7.27 -6.82
CA ARG A 7 3.45 6.05 -7.65
C ARG A 7 3.26 4.77 -6.83
N CYS A 8 2.28 4.75 -5.95
CA CYS A 8 1.99 3.56 -5.13
C CYS A 8 1.65 2.32 -5.97
N GLU A 9 1.13 2.48 -7.19
CA GLU A 9 0.92 1.39 -8.15
C GLU A 9 2.23 0.69 -8.55
N GLY A 10 3.37 1.39 -8.49
CA GLY A 10 4.70 0.88 -8.79
C GLY A 10 5.36 0.06 -7.67
N ILE A 11 4.71 -0.05 -6.50
CA ILE A 11 5.26 -0.80 -5.37
C ILE A 11 5.31 -2.29 -5.70
N ASN A 12 6.42 -2.94 -5.32
CA ASN A 12 6.63 -4.37 -5.52
C ASN A 12 6.47 -5.15 -4.21
N ILE A 13 5.88 -6.34 -4.31
CA ILE A 13 5.74 -7.29 -3.21
C ILE A 13 6.48 -8.57 -3.57
N SER A 14 7.21 -9.15 -2.62
CA SER A 14 7.93 -10.40 -2.86
C SER A 14 7.00 -11.61 -3.06
N GLY A 15 7.46 -12.54 -3.89
CA GLY A 15 6.73 -13.77 -4.25
C GLY A 15 5.84 -13.62 -5.47
N ASN A 16 5.35 -14.76 -5.94
CA ASN A 16 4.54 -14.81 -7.15
C ASN A 16 3.24 -14.00 -7.00
N PHE A 17 2.71 -13.56 -8.14
CA PHE A 17 1.50 -12.75 -8.21
C PHE A 17 0.28 -13.48 -7.63
N TYR A 18 0.08 -14.74 -8.02
CA TYR A 18 -1.08 -15.55 -7.62
C TYR A 18 -1.21 -15.70 -6.09
N ARG A 19 -0.10 -15.94 -5.39
CA ARG A 19 -0.05 -16.03 -3.92
C ARG A 19 -0.42 -14.71 -3.27
N ASN A 20 0.08 -13.59 -3.79
CA ASN A 20 -0.26 -12.27 -3.26
C ASN A 20 -1.74 -11.95 -3.49
N LYS A 21 -2.31 -12.35 -4.63
CA LYS A 21 -3.75 -12.29 -4.90
C LYS A 21 -4.54 -13.11 -3.88
N LEU A 22 -4.20 -14.38 -3.65
CA LEU A 22 -4.88 -15.23 -2.67
C LEU A 22 -4.83 -14.65 -1.26
N LYS A 23 -3.69 -14.10 -0.83
CA LYS A 23 -3.56 -13.39 0.46
C LYS A 23 -4.55 -12.23 0.56
N TYR A 24 -4.65 -11.43 -0.50
CA TYR A 24 -5.56 -10.30 -0.52
C TYR A 24 -7.03 -10.76 -0.55
N LEU A 25 -7.37 -11.78 -1.34
CA LEU A 25 -8.72 -12.37 -1.36
C LEU A 25 -9.12 -12.94 0.00
N ALA A 26 -8.20 -13.55 0.74
CA ALA A 26 -8.46 -14.00 2.11
C ALA A 26 -8.76 -12.85 3.07
N PHE A 27 -8.11 -11.69 2.89
CA PHE A 27 -8.42 -10.46 3.63
C PHE A 27 -9.83 -9.96 3.30
N LEU A 28 -10.27 -10.00 2.04
CA LEU A 28 -11.61 -9.57 1.63
C LEU A 28 -12.74 -10.38 2.27
N ARG A 29 -12.49 -11.67 2.54
CA ARG A 29 -13.47 -12.52 3.23
C ARG A 29 -13.69 -12.10 4.69
N LYS A 30 -12.80 -11.28 5.27
CA LYS A 30 -12.95 -10.77 6.64
C LYS A 30 -13.98 -9.64 6.65
N ARG A 31 -15.21 -9.96 7.03
CA ARG A 31 -16.33 -9.01 7.20
C ARG A 31 -17.00 -9.21 8.56
N MET A 32 -17.62 -8.16 9.10
CA MET A 32 -18.49 -8.30 10.26
C MET A 32 -19.76 -9.06 9.82
N ASN A 33 -20.16 -10.09 10.56
CA ASN A 33 -21.26 -10.96 10.17
C ASN A 33 -22.64 -10.28 10.34
N THR A 34 -22.79 -9.47 11.38
CA THR A 34 -24.04 -8.76 11.70
C THR A 34 -24.28 -7.57 10.79
N ASN A 35 -23.30 -6.67 10.65
CA ASN A 35 -23.40 -5.51 9.76
C ASN A 35 -22.06 -5.26 9.03
N PRO A 36 -21.93 -5.68 7.76
CA PRO A 36 -20.71 -5.52 6.99
C PRO A 36 -20.20 -4.08 6.87
N SER A 37 -21.08 -3.07 6.93
CA SER A 37 -20.68 -1.66 6.79
C SER A 37 -19.88 -1.14 8.00
N ARG A 38 -20.10 -1.72 9.19
CA ARG A 38 -19.33 -1.40 10.41
C ARG A 38 -18.04 -2.22 10.53
N GLY A 39 -17.82 -3.16 9.62
CA GLY A 39 -16.69 -4.08 9.63
C GLY A 39 -15.38 -3.48 9.09
N PRO A 40 -14.39 -4.35 8.80
CA PRO A 40 -13.15 -3.94 8.17
C PRO A 40 -13.38 -3.35 6.77
N TYR A 41 -12.80 -2.18 6.51
CA TYR A 41 -12.82 -1.57 5.19
C TYR A 41 -11.72 -2.14 4.28
N HIS A 42 -12.13 -2.60 3.10
CA HIS A 42 -11.27 -3.21 2.08
C HIS A 42 -10.96 -2.22 0.95
N PHE A 43 -9.97 -1.35 1.15
CA PHE A 43 -9.56 -0.37 0.14
C PHE A 43 -8.82 -1.00 -1.03
N ARG A 44 -9.24 -0.70 -2.27
CA ARG A 44 -8.68 -1.31 -3.49
C ARG A 44 -7.50 -0.56 -4.08
N ALA A 45 -7.47 0.76 -3.94
CA ALA A 45 -6.41 1.60 -4.49
C ALA A 45 -5.02 1.25 -3.90
N PRO A 46 -3.95 1.16 -4.72
CA PRO A 46 -2.59 0.84 -4.27
C PRO A 46 -2.12 1.77 -3.14
N SER A 47 -2.39 3.08 -3.27
CA SER A 47 -2.11 4.09 -2.26
C SER A 47 -2.73 3.76 -0.90
N ARG A 48 -3.99 3.33 -0.88
CA ARG A 48 -4.72 2.95 0.34
C ARG A 48 -4.26 1.61 0.90
N ILE A 49 -3.83 0.68 0.05
CA ILE A 49 -3.20 -0.57 0.50
C ILE A 49 -1.90 -0.24 1.24
N PHE A 50 -1.05 0.60 0.65
CA PHE A 50 0.19 1.05 1.29
C PHE A 50 -0.08 1.83 2.59
N TRP A 51 -1.02 2.77 2.58
CA TRP A 51 -1.42 3.50 3.79
C TRP A 51 -1.90 2.57 4.90
N ARG A 52 -2.69 1.54 4.58
CA ARG A 52 -3.15 0.55 5.56
C ARG A 52 -1.98 -0.23 6.16
N THR A 53 -0.97 -0.59 5.36
CA THR A 53 0.24 -1.26 5.88
C THR A 53 1.02 -0.36 6.83
N VAL A 54 1.24 0.93 6.48
CA VAL A 54 1.93 1.88 7.37
C VAL A 54 1.12 2.14 8.65
N ARG A 55 -0.20 2.30 8.55
CA ARG A 55 -1.10 2.43 9.70
C ARG A 55 -1.00 1.23 10.65
N GLY A 56 -0.82 0.02 10.11
CA GLY A 56 -0.64 -1.21 10.89
C GLY A 56 0.68 -1.24 11.69
N MET A 57 1.69 -0.49 11.26
CA MET A 57 2.99 -0.36 11.93
C MET A 57 3.01 0.73 13.01
N LEU A 58 1.94 1.53 13.13
CA LEU A 58 1.85 2.67 14.04
C LEU A 58 0.79 2.46 15.14
N PRO A 59 0.96 3.04 16.33
CA PRO A 59 -0.06 3.07 17.38
C PRO A 59 -1.20 4.05 17.06
N HIS A 60 -1.90 3.82 15.94
CA HIS A 60 -2.84 4.75 15.30
C HIS A 60 -4.13 5.04 16.09
N LYS A 61 -4.37 4.33 17.20
CA LYS A 61 -5.47 4.63 18.12
C LYS A 61 -5.15 5.77 19.09
N THR A 62 -3.87 6.09 19.27
CA THR A 62 -3.42 7.20 20.12
C THR A 62 -3.42 8.52 19.34
N LYS A 63 -3.60 9.66 20.02
CA LYS A 63 -3.49 10.99 19.41
C LYS A 63 -2.15 11.20 18.70
N ARG A 64 -1.05 10.72 19.30
CA ARG A 64 0.29 10.75 18.69
C ARG A 64 0.34 9.96 17.39
N GLY A 65 -0.23 8.76 17.35
CA GLY A 65 -0.28 7.91 16.16
C GLY A 65 -1.12 8.52 15.03
N GLN A 66 -2.23 9.19 15.36
CA GLN A 66 -3.04 9.93 14.41
C GLN A 66 -2.25 11.09 13.78
N ALA A 67 -1.58 11.91 14.62
CA ALA A 67 -0.72 12.99 14.14
C ALA A 67 0.45 12.51 13.26
N LEU A 68 0.97 11.29 13.49
CA LEU A 68 1.96 10.67 12.60
C LEU A 68 1.37 10.27 11.24
N LEU A 69 0.16 9.72 11.23
CA LEU A 69 -0.54 9.36 9.99
C LEU A 69 -0.90 10.58 9.14
N GLU A 70 -1.28 11.70 9.77
CA GLU A 70 -1.57 12.97 9.07
C GLU A 70 -0.34 13.55 8.35
N ARG A 71 0.87 13.24 8.83
CA ARG A 71 2.13 13.64 8.19
C ARG A 71 2.46 12.82 6.93
N LEU A 72 1.78 11.69 6.71
CA LEU A 72 1.95 10.83 5.55
C LEU A 72 0.89 11.13 4.49
N LYS A 73 1.32 11.47 3.27
CA LYS A 73 0.45 11.51 2.09
C LYS A 73 0.86 10.43 1.11
N VAL A 74 -0.11 9.79 0.48
CA VAL A 74 0.10 8.69 -0.47
C VAL A 74 -0.72 8.93 -1.72
N PHE A 75 -0.16 8.67 -2.88
CA PHE A 75 -0.81 8.88 -4.17
C PHE A 75 -0.51 7.76 -5.15
N ASP A 76 -1.52 7.41 -5.95
CA ASP A 76 -1.36 6.62 -7.17
C ASP A 76 -0.98 7.59 -8.30
N GLY A 77 0.05 7.26 -9.07
CA GLY A 77 0.69 8.18 -10.00
C GLY A 77 1.47 9.30 -9.31
N ILE A 78 1.78 10.37 -10.05
CA ILE A 78 2.44 11.56 -9.53
C ILE A 78 1.56 12.78 -9.82
N PRO A 79 0.70 13.19 -8.88
CA PRO A 79 -0.14 14.35 -9.09
C PRO A 79 0.68 15.67 -8.96
N PRO A 80 0.27 16.75 -9.64
CA PRO A 80 0.75 18.09 -9.35
C PRO A 80 0.49 18.44 -7.87
N PRO A 81 1.42 19.10 -7.15
CA PRO A 81 2.69 19.69 -7.59
C PRO A 81 3.92 18.77 -7.42
N TYR A 82 3.73 17.47 -7.22
CA TYR A 82 4.82 16.52 -6.94
C TYR A 82 5.56 16.03 -8.20
N ASP A 83 4.94 16.25 -9.36
CA ASP A 83 5.47 15.99 -10.70
C ASP A 83 6.78 16.76 -10.96
N LYS A 84 6.81 18.04 -10.59
CA LYS A 84 7.95 18.95 -10.77
C LYS A 84 8.99 18.86 -9.65
N ARG A 85 8.68 18.15 -8.56
CA ARG A 85 9.58 18.03 -7.39
C ARG A 85 10.56 16.88 -7.57
N LYS A 86 11.79 17.08 -7.09
CA LYS A 86 12.78 15.99 -7.01
C LYS A 86 12.26 14.91 -6.06
N ARG A 87 12.21 13.68 -6.55
CA ARG A 87 11.77 12.50 -5.80
C ARG A 87 12.98 11.80 -5.22
N MET A 88 12.84 11.33 -3.98
CA MET A 88 13.89 10.58 -3.29
C MET A 88 13.59 9.09 -3.38
N VAL A 89 14.65 8.29 -3.35
CA VAL A 89 14.58 6.84 -3.30
C VAL A 89 15.08 6.37 -1.93
N VAL A 90 14.50 5.29 -1.41
CA VAL A 90 14.97 4.64 -0.18
C VAL A 90 15.74 3.39 -0.58
N PRO A 91 17.08 3.39 -0.61
CA PRO A 91 17.87 2.27 -1.12
C PRO A 91 17.58 0.95 -0.39
N GLY A 92 17.38 1.04 0.93
CA GLY A 92 17.04 -0.09 1.78
C GLY A 92 15.67 -0.71 1.53
N ALA A 93 14.84 -0.17 0.63
CA ALA A 93 13.53 -0.72 0.26
C ALA A 93 13.46 -1.14 -1.22
N LEU A 94 14.54 -0.95 -1.99
CA LEU A 94 14.55 -1.26 -3.41
C LEU A 94 14.53 -2.77 -3.67
N LYS A 95 13.65 -3.21 -4.58
CA LYS A 95 13.54 -4.62 -5.00
C LYS A 95 14.87 -5.18 -5.51
N ILE A 96 15.61 -4.40 -6.30
CA ILE A 96 16.90 -4.83 -6.87
C ILE A 96 17.98 -5.06 -5.81
N VAL A 97 17.91 -4.31 -4.69
CA VAL A 97 18.85 -4.44 -3.57
C VAL A 97 18.42 -5.56 -2.63
N ARG A 98 17.12 -5.72 -2.40
CA ARG A 98 16.58 -6.64 -1.37
C ARG A 98 16.22 -8.03 -1.86
N LEU A 99 15.96 -8.22 -3.16
CA LEU A 99 15.47 -9.47 -3.71
C LEU A 99 16.48 -10.06 -4.71
N LYS A 100 16.74 -11.38 -4.62
CA LYS A 100 17.56 -12.08 -5.61
C LYS A 100 16.93 -11.96 -7.01
N PRO A 101 17.73 -11.76 -8.09
CA PRO A 101 17.21 -11.54 -9.44
C PRO A 101 16.25 -12.62 -9.96
N THR A 102 16.45 -13.88 -9.57
CA THR A 102 15.65 -15.03 -10.00
C THR A 102 14.32 -15.19 -9.27
N ARG A 103 14.05 -14.39 -8.23
CA ARG A 103 12.83 -14.53 -7.43
C ARG A 103 11.69 -13.72 -8.03
N LYS A 104 10.53 -14.37 -8.19
CA LYS A 104 9.28 -13.73 -8.64
C LYS A 104 8.82 -12.66 -7.64
N PHE A 105 8.24 -11.59 -8.16
CA PHE A 105 7.60 -10.52 -7.41
C PHE A 105 6.24 -10.18 -8.04
N ALA A 106 5.44 -9.39 -7.33
CA ALA A 106 4.14 -8.92 -7.77
C ALA A 106 4.11 -7.39 -7.76
N LEU A 107 3.53 -6.79 -8.80
CA LEU A 107 3.28 -5.36 -8.86
C LEU A 107 1.97 -5.03 -8.14
N LEU A 108 2.00 -4.03 -7.25
CA LEU A 108 0.84 -3.64 -6.47
C LEU A 108 -0.28 -3.07 -7.34
N GLY A 109 0.04 -2.33 -8.39
CA GLY A 109 -0.95 -1.82 -9.36
C GLY A 109 -1.76 -2.93 -10.02
N ARG A 110 -1.10 -3.99 -10.50
CA ARG A 110 -1.78 -5.16 -11.07
C ARG A 110 -2.65 -5.86 -10.02
N LEU A 111 -2.13 -6.03 -8.80
CA LEU A 111 -2.88 -6.66 -7.72
C LEU A 111 -4.15 -5.87 -7.40
N ALA A 112 -4.02 -4.54 -7.29
CA ALA A 112 -5.13 -3.62 -7.02
C ALA A 112 -6.20 -3.70 -8.12
N HIS A 113 -5.79 -3.67 -9.39
CA HIS A 113 -6.71 -3.79 -10.53
C HIS A 113 -7.51 -5.11 -10.46
N GLU A 114 -6.84 -6.24 -10.26
CA GLU A 114 -7.51 -7.55 -10.18
C GLU A 114 -8.44 -7.72 -8.96
N VAL A 115 -8.35 -6.84 -7.95
CA VAL A 115 -9.23 -6.84 -6.78
C VAL A 115 -10.25 -5.70 -6.81
N GLY A 116 -10.40 -5.00 -7.94
CA GLY A 116 -11.45 -4.03 -8.18
C GLY A 116 -11.05 -2.55 -8.03
N TRP A 117 -9.77 -2.22 -8.13
CA TRP A 117 -9.35 -0.83 -8.34
C TRP A 117 -9.68 -0.42 -9.78
N LYS A 118 -10.38 0.71 -9.91
CA LYS A 118 -10.75 1.36 -11.18
C LYS A 118 -9.95 2.65 -11.31
#